data_AF-A0A8J7UWQ6-F1
#
_entry.id   AF-A0A8J7UWQ6-F1
#
_cell.length_a   1.000
_cell.length_b   1.000
_cell.length_c   1.000
_cell.angle_alpha   90.00
_cell.angle_beta   90.00
_cell.angle_gamma   90.00
#
_symmetry.space_group_name_H-M   'P 1'
#
loop_
_entity.id
_entity.type
_entity.pdbx_description
1 polymer ?
#
loop_
_entity_poly.entity_id
_entity_poly.type
_entity_poly.pdbx_seq_one_letter_code
_entity_poly.pdbx_strand_id
1 'polypeptide(L)' 'MKHLILFATISVFSATTATAQFAGGSGTEDDPYQIETVEQLQDIRNHTDKHFIQIADIDANETKTRGVL' A
#
# COMPACT_ATOMS: atom_id res chain seq x y z
N MET A 1 7.66 -54.17 8.87
CA MET A 1 7.52 -53.44 10.15
C MET A 1 6.80 -52.14 9.86
N LYS A 2 5.83 -51.80 10.70
CA LYS A 2 4.91 -50.66 10.61
C LYS A 2 5.59 -49.44 11.22
N HIS A 3 5.95 -48.47 10.38
CA HIS A 3 6.29 -47.09 10.75
C HIS A 3 5.33 -46.24 9.88
N LEU A 4 4.17 -45.74 10.33
CA LEU A 4 3.83 -44.97 11.53
C LEU A 4 4.86 -43.86 11.76
N ILE A 5 4.38 -42.60 11.72
CA ILE A 5 5.07 -41.29 11.75
C ILE A 5 5.22 -40.74 10.31
N LEU A 6 4.61 -39.62 9.91
CA LEU A 6 3.87 -38.59 10.64
C LEU A 6 3.00 -37.84 9.64
N PHE A 7 1.86 -37.33 10.12
CA PHE A 7 1.01 -36.34 9.45
C PHE A 7 1.84 -35.41 8.55
N ALA A 8 1.68 -35.56 7.23
CA ALA A 8 2.02 -34.49 6.32
C ALA A 8 1.03 -33.37 6.60
N THR A 9 1.33 -32.52 7.58
CA THR A 9 0.69 -31.23 7.71
C THR A 9 1.06 -30.47 6.45
N ILE A 10 0.18 -30.52 5.45
CA ILE A 10 0.18 -29.52 4.40
C ILE A 10 -0.03 -28.19 5.14
N SER A 11 1.08 -27.53 5.43
CA SER A 11 1.07 -26.14 5.85
C SER A 11 0.69 -25.37 4.59
N VAL A 12 -0.59 -25.03 4.47
CA VAL A 12 -1.07 -24.15 3.41
C VAL A 12 -0.45 -22.79 3.70
N PHE A 13 0.65 -22.48 3.01
CA PHE A 13 1.21 -21.13 3.02
C PHE A 13 0.32 -20.26 2.15
N SER A 14 -0.69 -19.65 2.76
CA SER A 14 -1.47 -18.61 2.10
C SER A 14 -0.57 -17.39 1.90
N ALA A 15 -0.04 -17.22 0.69
CA ALA A 15 0.66 -16.01 0.32
C ALA A 15 -0.37 -14.87 0.24
N THR A 16 -0.40 -14.02 1.27
CA THR A 16 -1.13 -12.75 1.20
C THR A 16 -0.39 -11.85 0.23
N THR A 17 -1.01 -11.49 -0.88
CA THR A 17 -0.51 -10.43 -1.76
C THR A 17 -0.51 -9.13 -0.98
N ALA A 18 0.66 -8.73 -0.51
CA ALA A 18 0.88 -7.39 0.04
C ALA A 18 0.82 -6.41 -1.13
N THR A 19 -0.29 -5.69 -1.28
CA THR A 19 -0.37 -4.55 -2.19
C THR A 19 0.36 -3.38 -1.55
N ALA A 20 1.42 -2.88 -2.19
CA ALA A 20 2.06 -1.65 -1.74
C ALA A 20 1.04 -0.49 -1.82
N GLN A 21 0.89 0.26 -0.72
CA GLN A 21 -0.08 1.35 -0.65
C GLN A 21 0.36 2.60 -1.44
N PHE A 22 1.66 2.76 -1.64
CA PHE A 22 2.28 3.84 -2.40
C PHE A 22 3.26 3.26 -3.43
N ALA A 23 3.72 4.07 -4.38
CA ALA A 23 4.62 3.63 -5.45
C ALA A 23 6.02 3.23 -4.95
N GLY A 24 6.38 3.67 -3.74
CA GLY A 24 7.66 3.36 -3.10
C GLY A 24 7.87 4.19 -1.84
N GLY A 25 9.04 4.02 -1.21
CA GLY A 25 9.47 4.71 0.00
C GLY A 25 8.90 4.13 1.30
N SER A 26 9.44 4.60 2.43
CA SER A 26 9.05 4.21 3.80
C SER A 26 8.28 5.31 4.54
N GLY A 27 8.15 6.48 3.91
CA GLY A 27 7.48 7.65 4.48
C GLY A 27 8.29 8.37 5.56
N THR A 28 9.59 8.09 5.65
CA THR A 28 10.55 8.86 6.47
C THR A 28 11.01 10.10 5.71
N GLU A 29 11.66 11.05 6.38
CA GLU A 29 12.20 12.24 5.73
C GLU A 29 13.24 11.89 4.65
N ASP A 30 14.13 10.94 4.94
CA ASP A 30 15.19 10.48 4.02
C ASP A 30 14.67 9.56 2.90
N ASP A 31 13.48 8.97 3.09
CA ASP A 31 12.87 8.03 2.15
C ASP A 31 11.33 8.21 2.13
N PRO A 32 10.84 9.33 1.54
CA PRO A 32 9.43 9.69 1.53
C PRO A 32 8.61 8.74 0.66
N TYR A 33 7.32 8.59 1.00
CA TYR A 33 6.40 7.84 0.16
C TYR A 33 6.23 8.50 -1.20
N GLN A 34 6.33 7.71 -2.27
CA GLN A 34 6.23 8.17 -3.64
C GLN A 34 4.78 8.12 -4.12
N ILE A 35 4.29 9.25 -4.64
CA ILE A 35 2.92 9.43 -5.10
C ILE A 35 2.92 9.58 -6.63
N GLU A 36 2.23 8.67 -7.31
CA GLU A 36 2.08 8.63 -8.77
C GLU A 36 0.61 8.64 -9.24
N THR A 37 -0.36 8.31 -8.37
CA THR A 37 -1.79 8.32 -8.73
C THR A 37 -2.64 9.22 -7.82
N VAL A 38 -3.83 9.57 -8.30
CA VAL A 38 -4.80 10.38 -7.54
C VAL A 38 -5.32 9.65 -6.31
N GLU A 39 -5.43 8.31 -6.36
CA GLU A 39 -5.82 7.48 -5.22
C GLU A 39 -4.76 7.52 -4.12
N GLN A 40 -3.47 7.39 -4.49
CA GLN A 40 -2.36 7.51 -3.55
C GLN A 40 -2.31 8.91 -2.92
N LEU A 41 -2.53 9.96 -3.71
CA LEU A 41 -2.61 11.35 -3.22
C LEU A 41 -3.74 11.52 -2.20
N GLN A 42 -4.91 10.92 -2.46
CA GLN A 42 -6.04 10.95 -1.54
C GLN A 42 -5.78 10.17 -0.23
N ASP A 43 -4.94 9.14 -0.28
CA ASP A 43 -4.60 8.27 0.86
C ASP A 43 -3.61 8.91 1.85
N ILE A 44 -2.95 10.02 1.47
CA ILE A 44 -2.12 10.83 2.37
C ILE A 44 -2.89 11.23 3.64
N ARG A 45 -4.20 11.47 3.54
CA ARG A 45 -5.06 11.85 4.68
C ARG A 45 -5.03 10.86 5.84
N ASN A 46 -4.66 9.60 5.57
CA ASN A 46 -4.58 8.54 6.57
C ASN A 46 -3.20 8.42 7.23
N HIS A 47 -2.22 9.25 6.81
CA HIS A 47 -0.80 9.13 7.13
C HIS A 47 -0.21 10.50 7.50
N THR A 48 -0.78 11.14 8.52
CA THR A 48 -0.47 12.54 8.88
C THR A 48 0.93 12.76 9.46
N ASP A 49 1.66 11.69 9.78
CA ASP A 49 2.99 11.68 10.40
C ASP A 49 4.10 11.21 9.44
N LYS A 50 3.84 11.23 8.13
CA LYS A 50 4.75 10.72 7.09
C LYS A 50 5.15 11.81 6.10
N HIS A 51 6.23 11.55 5.37
CA HIS A 51 6.74 12.40 4.29
C HIS A 51 6.37 11.83 2.93
N PHE A 52 6.14 12.72 1.96
CA PHE A 52 5.63 12.37 0.63
C PHE A 52 6.37 13.14 -0.46
N ILE A 53 6.58 12.50 -1.61
CA ILE A 53 7.11 13.11 -2.82
C ILE A 53 6.27 12.70 -4.03
N GLN A 54 5.91 13.67 -4.87
CA GLN A 54 5.23 13.40 -6.14
C GLN A 54 6.26 13.03 -7.21
N ILE A 55 6.04 11.92 -7.92
CA ILE A 55 6.97 11.41 -8.96
C ILE A 55 6.35 11.34 -10.36
N ALA A 56 5.05 11.60 -10.47
CA ALA A 56 4.33 11.67 -11.74
C ALA A 56 3.31 12.82 -11.71
N ASP A 57 2.94 13.31 -12.89
CA ASP A 57 1.82 14.22 -13.03
C ASP A 57 0.52 13.52 -12.61
N ILE A 58 -0.27 14.17 -11.77
CA ILE A 58 -1.52 13.61 -11.24
C ILE A 58 -2.68 14.48 -11.71
N ASP A 59 -3.54 13.91 -12.54
CA ASP A 59 -4.81 14.54 -12.91
C ASP A 59 -5.88 14.25 -11.84
N ALA A 60 -6.40 15.31 -11.23
CA ALA A 60 -7.44 15.25 -10.20
C ALA A 60 -8.81 15.74 -10.69
N ASN A 61 -9.01 15.94 -12.00
CA ASN A 61 -10.25 16.48 -12.55
C ASN A 61 -11.50 15.65 -12.24
N GLU A 62 -11.37 14.32 -12.15
CA GLU A 62 -12.47 13.39 -11.84
C GLU A 62 -12.77 13.29 -10.33
N THR A 63 -12.03 14.01 -9.48
CA THR A 63 -12.23 13.94 -8.02
C THR A 63 -13.45 14.74 -7.59
N LYS A 64 -14.19 14.22 -6.60
CA LYS A 64 -15.38 14.91 -6.07
C LYS A 64 -14.99 16.26 -5.48
N THR A 65 -15.47 17.34 -6.10
CA THR A 65 -15.41 18.66 -5.49
C THR A 65 -16.28 18.68 -4.24
N ARG A 66 -15.76 19.26 -3.15
CA ARG A 66 -16.60 19.53 -1.97
C ARG A 66 -17.65 20.57 -2.39
N GLY A 67 -18.89 20.13 -2.59
CA GLY A 67 -20.01 21.04 -2.84
C GLY A 67 -20.07 22.08 -1.72
N VAL A 68 -19.98 23.35 -2.07
CA VAL A 68 -20.14 24.44 -1.11
C VAL A 68 -21.64 24.48 -0.78
N LEU A 69 -21.96 24.23 0.50
CA LEU A 69 -23.30 24.37 1.06
C LEU A 69 -23.70 25.84 1.15
#